data_AF-A0A382FDV4-F1
#
_entry.id   AF-A0A382FDV4-F1
#
_cell.length_a   1.000
_cell.length_b   1.000
_cell.length_c   1.000
_cell.angle_alpha   90.00
_cell.angle_beta   90.00
_cell.angle_gamma   90.00
#
_symmetry.space_group_name_H-M   'P 1'
#
loop_
_entity.id
_entity.type
_entity.pdbx_description
1 polymer ?
#
loop_
_entity_poly.entity_id
_entity_poly.type
_entity_poly.pdbx_seq_one_letter_code
_entity_poly.pdbx_strand_id
1 'polypeptide(L)'
;VDGGIHIFQMCDLVPTVLIGDLDSMPDFTTIDELKQSGVNVIDKWIGQTDKDYTDGQLAIMYALRELGCNGIIIYGGFPTSFDVDHFLGNLKLMRLGFCMSLVPSNFRAEMRDVFQSMYFVTSRLEIDRKNEQLQYISLIAEHGNVNVKSSTGLRWDVSNMWIDPDQPNALRNEFISEFNKVIIELVEGSDPVYVIHNW
;
A
#
# COMPACT_ATOMS: atom_id res chain seq x y z
N VAL A 1 10.93 -7.58 3.62
CA VAL A 1 11.88 -6.46 3.73
C VAL A 1 12.38 -6.50 5.15
N ASP A 2 13.68 -6.77 5.33
CA ASP A 2 14.36 -6.77 6.63
C ASP A 2 13.54 -7.47 7.75
N GLY A 3 13.24 -6.82 8.88
CA GLY A 3 12.47 -7.37 10.00
C GLY A 3 11.06 -7.86 9.65
N GLY A 4 10.52 -7.46 8.49
CA GLY A 4 9.26 -7.96 7.94
C GLY A 4 9.25 -9.47 7.66
N ILE A 5 10.40 -10.16 7.72
CA ILE A 5 10.47 -11.63 7.73
C ILE A 5 9.61 -12.24 8.85
N HIS A 6 9.40 -11.51 9.95
CA HIS A 6 8.58 -11.95 11.07
C HIS A 6 7.13 -12.26 10.67
N ILE A 7 6.55 -11.47 9.74
CA ILE A 7 5.19 -11.70 9.23
C ILE A 7 5.10 -13.04 8.49
N PHE A 8 6.13 -13.37 7.69
CA PHE A 8 6.18 -14.65 6.97
C PHE A 8 6.22 -15.82 7.95
N GLN A 9 7.04 -15.72 8.99
CA GLN A 9 7.16 -16.75 10.02
C GLN A 9 5.86 -16.96 10.80
N MET A 10 5.18 -15.88 11.20
CA MET A 10 3.88 -15.96 11.87
C MET A 10 2.79 -16.64 11.03
N CYS A 11 2.94 -16.66 9.71
CA CYS A 11 1.99 -17.24 8.78
C CYS A 11 2.46 -18.59 8.20
N ASP A 12 3.56 -19.15 8.68
CA ASP A 12 4.21 -20.35 8.11
C ASP A 12 4.47 -20.23 6.58
N LEU A 13 4.83 -19.01 6.14
CA LEU A 13 5.19 -18.70 4.75
C LEU A 13 6.71 -18.55 4.59
N VAL A 14 7.19 -18.80 3.38
CA VAL A 14 8.60 -18.58 3.01
C VAL A 14 8.65 -17.53 1.89
N PRO A 15 9.40 -16.42 2.05
CA PRO A 15 9.52 -15.42 1.00
C PRO A 15 10.38 -15.94 -0.15
N THR A 16 10.08 -15.50 -1.38
CA THR A 16 10.98 -15.78 -2.52
C THR A 16 12.26 -14.95 -2.42
N VAL A 17 12.17 -13.72 -1.91
CA VAL A 17 13.29 -12.78 -1.80
C VAL A 17 13.23 -12.08 -0.45
N LEU A 18 14.37 -12.03 0.25
CA LEU A 18 14.57 -11.20 1.43
C LEU A 18 15.57 -10.10 1.08
N ILE A 19 15.21 -8.87 1.39
CA ILE A 19 15.90 -7.66 0.97
C ILE A 19 16.03 -6.73 2.18
N GLY A 20 17.22 -6.22 2.45
CA GLY A 20 17.54 -5.25 3.51
C GLY A 20 18.98 -5.36 3.98
N ASP A 21 19.44 -4.47 4.86
CA ASP A 21 20.71 -4.64 5.58
C ASP A 21 20.66 -5.74 6.66
N LEU A 22 19.44 -6.21 6.97
CA LEU A 22 19.12 -7.34 7.84
C LEU A 22 19.43 -7.08 9.32
N ASP A 23 19.56 -5.82 9.72
CA ASP A 23 19.90 -5.44 11.09
C ASP A 23 18.74 -5.57 12.08
N SER A 24 17.50 -5.62 11.59
CA SER A 24 16.28 -5.74 12.39
C SER A 24 15.63 -7.11 12.30
N MET A 25 16.35 -8.12 11.80
CA MET A 25 15.88 -9.50 11.80
C MET A 25 15.76 -10.07 13.23
N PRO A 26 14.77 -10.94 13.51
CA PRO A 26 14.68 -11.61 14.79
C PRO A 26 15.86 -12.55 15.05
N ASP A 27 16.42 -12.55 16.26
CA ASP A 27 17.61 -13.34 16.67
C ASP A 27 17.50 -14.85 16.38
N PHE A 28 16.28 -15.39 16.37
CA PHE A 28 16.03 -16.81 16.10
C PHE A 28 15.98 -17.16 14.61
N THR A 29 16.19 -16.19 13.72
CA THR A 29 16.17 -16.37 12.26
C THR A 29 17.59 -16.31 11.72
N THR A 30 18.09 -17.39 11.12
CA THR A 30 19.44 -17.36 10.52
C THR A 30 19.38 -17.15 9.01
N ILE A 31 20.27 -16.29 8.50
CA ILE A 31 20.43 -16.05 7.05
C ILE A 31 20.78 -17.35 6.32
N ASP A 32 21.56 -18.22 6.95
CA ASP A 32 21.97 -19.48 6.37
C ASP A 32 20.79 -20.45 6.20
N GLU A 33 19.89 -20.56 7.17
CA GLU A 33 18.65 -21.35 7.03
C GLU A 33 17.74 -20.81 5.93
N LEU A 34 17.63 -19.48 5.81
CA LEU A 34 16.88 -18.84 4.72
C LEU A 34 17.50 -19.16 3.35
N LYS A 35 18.83 -19.06 3.21
CA LYS A 35 19.52 -19.42 1.96
C LYS A 35 19.36 -20.91 1.64
N GLN A 36 19.45 -21.78 2.63
CA GLN A 36 19.26 -23.23 2.47
C GLN A 36 17.82 -23.61 2.08
N SER A 37 16.83 -22.85 2.53
CA SER A 37 15.43 -23.02 2.13
C SER A 37 15.08 -22.43 0.76
N GLY A 38 16.06 -21.86 0.04
CA GLY A 38 15.90 -21.35 -1.32
C GLY A 38 15.48 -19.88 -1.39
N VAL A 39 15.52 -19.14 -0.28
CA VAL A 39 15.26 -17.70 -0.27
C VAL A 39 16.42 -16.98 -0.94
N ASN A 40 16.11 -16.11 -1.92
CA ASN A 40 17.10 -15.20 -2.48
C ASN A 40 17.34 -14.04 -1.50
N VAL A 41 18.47 -14.05 -0.80
CA VAL A 41 18.83 -13.00 0.16
C VAL A 41 19.70 -11.95 -0.52
N ILE A 42 19.23 -10.70 -0.52
CA ILE A 42 19.92 -9.53 -1.04
C ILE A 42 20.25 -8.64 0.16
N ASP A 43 21.47 -8.81 0.69
CA ASP A 43 21.99 -8.19 1.91
C ASP A 43 23.03 -7.09 1.65
N LYS A 44 23.30 -6.77 0.38
CA LYS A 44 24.29 -5.78 -0.04
C LYS A 44 23.86 -5.01 -1.27
N TRP A 45 24.08 -3.70 -1.24
CA TRP A 45 23.72 -2.79 -2.30
C TRP A 45 24.92 -2.43 -3.17
N ILE A 46 25.08 -3.11 -4.32
CA ILE A 46 26.18 -2.80 -5.24
C ILE A 46 25.91 -1.45 -5.91
N GLY A 47 26.69 -0.42 -5.57
CA GLY A 47 26.65 0.90 -6.21
C GLY A 47 25.60 1.87 -5.65
N GLN A 48 24.97 1.53 -4.53
CA GLN A 48 24.06 2.43 -3.80
C GLN A 48 24.56 2.53 -2.35
N THR A 49 24.52 3.71 -1.74
CA THR A 49 24.94 3.86 -0.34
C THR A 49 23.74 3.68 0.60
N ASP A 50 23.97 3.20 1.82
CA ASP A 50 22.93 2.87 2.80
C ASP A 50 21.98 4.04 3.14
N LYS A 51 22.35 5.29 2.83
CA LYS A 51 21.51 6.48 3.07
C LYS A 51 20.73 6.98 1.86
N ASP A 52 20.95 6.42 0.68
CA ASP A 52 20.30 6.90 -0.54
C ASP A 52 18.88 6.32 -0.71
N TYR A 53 18.63 5.14 -0.13
CA TYR A 53 17.37 4.41 -0.30
C TYR A 53 17.00 3.67 0.97
N THR A 54 15.71 3.63 1.28
CA THR A 54 15.17 2.70 2.28
C THR A 54 15.04 1.30 1.68
N ASP A 55 15.06 0.27 2.53
CA ASP A 55 14.85 -1.11 2.09
C ASP A 55 13.51 -1.30 1.36
N GLY A 56 12.48 -0.55 1.75
CA GLY A 56 11.18 -0.54 1.08
C GLY A 56 11.26 0.01 -0.35
N GLN A 57 12.05 1.06 -0.58
CA GLN A 57 12.28 1.57 -1.94
C GLN A 57 12.97 0.52 -2.80
N LEU A 58 13.98 -0.13 -2.25
CA LEU A 58 14.77 -1.15 -2.95
C LEU A 58 13.94 -2.38 -3.29
N ALA A 59 13.09 -2.81 -2.36
CA ALA A 59 12.14 -3.89 -2.59
C ALA A 59 11.17 -3.59 -3.75
N ILE A 60 10.64 -2.36 -3.82
CA ILE A 60 9.78 -1.95 -4.94
C ILE A 60 10.55 -1.89 -6.25
N MET A 61 11.74 -1.29 -6.24
CA MET A 61 12.59 -1.22 -7.43
C MET A 61 12.89 -2.62 -7.98
N TYR A 62 13.26 -3.54 -7.09
CA TYR A 62 13.53 -4.93 -7.45
C TYR A 62 12.28 -5.64 -7.99
N ALA A 63 11.15 -5.54 -7.30
CA ALA A 63 9.90 -6.18 -7.73
C ALA A 63 9.45 -5.69 -9.12
N LEU A 64 9.54 -4.39 -9.39
CA LEU A 64 9.10 -3.84 -10.67
C LEU A 64 10.11 -4.08 -11.81
N ARG A 65 11.42 -3.92 -11.55
CA ARG A 65 12.44 -3.99 -12.60
C ARG A 65 12.92 -5.41 -12.88
N GLU A 66 13.16 -6.19 -11.84
CA GLU A 66 13.78 -7.51 -11.96
C GLU A 66 12.72 -8.61 -12.07
N LEU A 67 11.58 -8.46 -11.37
CA LEU A 67 10.49 -9.45 -11.41
C LEU A 67 9.37 -9.08 -12.39
N GLY A 68 9.36 -7.86 -12.93
CA GLY A 68 8.33 -7.41 -13.87
C GLY A 68 6.94 -7.31 -13.25
N CYS A 69 6.83 -7.11 -11.94
CA CYS A 69 5.55 -6.93 -11.26
C CYS A 69 4.81 -5.69 -11.80
N ASN A 70 3.48 -5.74 -11.80
CA ASN A 70 2.61 -4.64 -12.24
C ASN A 70 1.80 -4.03 -11.08
N GLY A 71 2.14 -4.39 -9.85
CA GLY A 71 1.48 -3.89 -8.65
C GLY A 71 2.22 -4.32 -7.38
N ILE A 72 1.86 -3.70 -6.27
CA ILE A 72 2.46 -3.95 -4.96
C ILE A 72 1.38 -4.04 -3.88
N ILE A 73 1.59 -4.93 -2.92
CA ILE A 73 0.81 -4.98 -1.68
C ILE A 73 1.81 -4.92 -0.52
N ILE A 74 1.68 -3.92 0.32
CA ILE A 74 2.57 -3.66 1.45
C ILE A 74 1.89 -4.12 2.73
N TYR A 75 2.53 -5.04 3.45
CA TYR A 75 2.15 -5.46 4.80
C TYR A 75 3.14 -4.88 5.81
N GLY A 76 2.69 -4.62 7.04
CA GLY A 76 3.52 -3.96 8.07
C GLY A 76 3.86 -2.50 7.76
N GLY A 77 3.11 -1.86 6.85
CA GLY A 77 3.34 -0.49 6.44
C GLY A 77 2.69 0.58 7.33
N PHE A 78 1.69 0.18 8.13
CA PHE A 78 0.95 1.05 9.05
C PHE A 78 1.72 1.29 10.36
N PRO A 79 1.50 2.42 11.04
CA PRO A 79 2.21 2.73 12.28
C PRO A 79 1.75 1.79 13.40
N THR A 80 2.70 1.26 14.17
CA THR A 80 2.39 0.44 15.36
C THR A 80 2.57 1.21 16.66
N SER A 81 3.56 2.12 16.71
CA SER A 81 3.80 2.99 17.86
C SER A 81 4.31 4.37 17.42
N PHE A 82 5.61 4.66 17.63
CA PHE A 82 6.23 5.96 17.37
C PHE A 82 6.74 6.11 15.91
N ASP A 83 6.16 5.36 14.97
CA ASP A 83 6.67 5.16 13.60
C ASP A 83 5.88 5.97 12.56
N VAL A 84 5.43 7.17 12.93
CA VAL A 84 4.62 8.02 12.02
C VAL A 84 5.43 8.45 10.80
N ASP A 85 6.72 8.76 10.99
CA ASP A 85 7.67 9.03 9.92
C ASP A 85 7.85 7.85 8.97
N HIS A 86 8.00 6.63 9.51
CA HIS A 86 8.03 5.40 8.72
C HIS A 86 6.74 5.19 7.93
N PHE A 87 5.57 5.38 8.55
CA PHE A 87 4.28 5.30 7.86
C PHE A 87 4.18 6.30 6.70
N LEU A 88 4.58 7.56 6.94
CA LEU A 88 4.59 8.58 5.88
C LEU A 88 5.57 8.23 4.75
N GLY A 89 6.70 7.60 5.06
CA GLY A 89 7.61 7.01 4.08
C GLY A 89 6.97 5.87 3.28
N ASN A 90 6.32 4.93 3.96
CA ASN A 90 5.61 3.81 3.35
C ASN A 90 4.44 4.26 2.45
N LEU A 91 3.79 5.37 2.78
CA LEU A 91 2.80 5.99 1.90
C LEU A 91 3.42 6.38 0.56
N LYS A 92 4.63 6.97 0.57
CA LYS A 92 5.35 7.36 -0.65
C LYS A 92 5.76 6.17 -1.51
N LEU A 93 5.94 4.98 -0.93
CA LEU A 93 6.26 3.76 -1.66
C LEU A 93 5.16 3.38 -2.67
N MET A 94 3.89 3.60 -2.32
CA MET A 94 2.75 3.38 -3.24
C MET A 94 2.86 4.24 -4.49
N ARG A 95 3.15 5.53 -4.31
CA ARG A 95 3.38 6.49 -5.40
C ARG A 95 4.66 6.19 -6.18
N LEU A 96 5.75 5.81 -5.50
CA LEU A 96 7.00 5.42 -6.15
C LEU A 96 6.77 4.28 -7.14
N GLY A 97 6.04 3.24 -6.71
CA GLY A 97 5.71 2.12 -7.59
C GLY A 97 4.91 2.56 -8.82
N PHE A 98 3.95 3.47 -8.66
CA PHE A 98 3.19 4.03 -9.78
C PHE A 98 4.09 4.79 -10.76
N CYS A 99 4.95 5.68 -10.26
CA CYS A 99 5.89 6.46 -11.08
C CYS A 99 6.90 5.58 -11.82
N MET A 100 7.24 4.42 -11.27
CA MET A 100 8.17 3.46 -11.86
C MET A 100 7.51 2.45 -12.79
N SER A 101 6.18 2.33 -12.76
CA SER A 101 5.45 1.36 -13.57
C SER A 101 5.60 1.66 -15.06
N LEU A 102 5.93 0.64 -15.85
CA LEU A 102 5.95 0.74 -17.31
C LEU A 102 4.54 0.87 -17.91
N VAL A 103 3.51 0.48 -17.15
CA VAL A 103 2.10 0.56 -17.55
C VAL A 103 1.29 1.20 -16.41
N PRO A 104 1.39 2.53 -16.20
CA PRO A 104 0.78 3.22 -15.05
C PRO A 104 -0.73 3.03 -14.96
N SER A 105 -1.43 2.92 -16.09
CA SER A 105 -2.89 2.73 -16.15
C SER A 105 -3.36 1.42 -15.51
N ASN A 106 -2.50 0.40 -15.43
CA ASN A 106 -2.81 -0.90 -14.83
C ASN A 106 -2.13 -1.10 -13.47
N PHE A 107 -1.36 -0.13 -12.99
CA PHE A 107 -0.64 -0.26 -11.74
C PHE A 107 -1.59 -0.26 -10.54
N ARG A 108 -1.37 -1.20 -9.62
CA ARG A 108 -2.13 -1.30 -8.37
C ARG A 108 -1.17 -1.24 -7.20
N ALA A 109 -1.41 -0.33 -6.26
CA ALA A 109 -0.70 -0.32 -4.98
C ALA A 109 -1.70 -0.35 -3.83
N GLU A 110 -1.42 -1.20 -2.87
CA GLU A 110 -2.21 -1.35 -1.66
C GLU A 110 -1.30 -1.47 -0.43
N MET A 111 -1.77 -0.97 0.70
CA MET A 111 -1.22 -1.26 2.02
C MET A 111 -2.30 -1.94 2.84
N ARG A 112 -2.01 -3.12 3.41
CA ARG A 112 -3.01 -3.95 4.07
C ARG A 112 -2.58 -4.33 5.48
N ASP A 113 -3.57 -4.40 6.35
CA ASP A 113 -3.49 -4.94 7.70
C ASP A 113 -4.82 -5.63 8.07
N VAL A 114 -4.92 -6.21 9.25
CA VAL A 114 -6.04 -7.04 9.71
C VAL A 114 -7.38 -6.27 9.74
N PHE A 115 -7.33 -4.97 10.06
CA PHE A 115 -8.52 -4.12 10.26
C PHE A 115 -8.64 -2.95 9.27
N GLN A 116 -7.71 -2.86 8.32
CA GLN A 116 -7.72 -1.78 7.37
C GLN A 116 -6.98 -2.09 6.08
N SER A 117 -7.35 -1.35 5.03
CA SER A 117 -6.60 -1.31 3.79
C SER A 117 -6.58 0.10 3.25
N MET A 118 -5.45 0.49 2.68
CA MET A 118 -5.30 1.70 1.91
C MET A 118 -5.01 1.33 0.45
N TYR A 119 -5.75 1.94 -0.46
CA TYR A 119 -5.67 1.72 -1.89
C TYR A 119 -5.15 2.97 -2.57
N PHE A 120 -4.21 2.83 -3.49
CA PHE A 120 -3.79 3.90 -4.41
C PHE A 120 -4.61 3.78 -5.69
N VAL A 121 -5.56 4.69 -5.88
CA VAL A 121 -6.60 4.59 -6.93
C VAL A 121 -6.28 5.55 -8.06
N THR A 122 -6.13 5.02 -9.27
CA THR A 122 -5.84 5.79 -10.49
C THR A 122 -7.06 5.96 -11.41
N SER A 123 -8.09 5.14 -11.25
CA SER A 123 -9.28 5.17 -12.10
C SER A 123 -10.53 4.70 -11.39
N ARG A 124 -10.58 3.43 -10.97
CA ARG A 124 -11.73 2.82 -10.31
C ARG A 124 -11.29 1.89 -9.21
N LEU A 125 -12.04 1.90 -8.12
CA LEU A 125 -11.90 0.98 -6.99
C LEU A 125 -13.25 0.34 -6.66
N GLU A 126 -13.21 -0.97 -6.39
CA GLU A 126 -14.32 -1.70 -5.76
C GLU A 126 -13.83 -2.29 -4.45
N ILE A 127 -14.60 -2.07 -3.39
CA ILE A 127 -14.29 -2.56 -2.04
C ILE A 127 -15.45 -3.43 -1.58
N ASP A 128 -15.17 -4.71 -1.32
CA ASP A 128 -16.15 -5.62 -0.70
C ASP A 128 -16.32 -5.33 0.79
N ARG A 129 -17.56 -5.44 1.26
CA ARG A 129 -17.90 -5.40 2.68
C ARG A 129 -17.18 -6.54 3.42
N LYS A 130 -16.48 -6.23 4.51
CA LYS A 130 -15.70 -7.23 5.27
C LYS A 130 -16.52 -7.95 6.33
N ASN A 131 -17.38 -7.22 7.02
CA ASN A 131 -18.23 -7.72 8.09
C ASN A 131 -19.54 -6.90 8.20
N GLU A 132 -20.40 -7.25 9.16
CA GLU A 132 -21.64 -6.53 9.45
C GLU A 132 -21.44 -5.28 10.32
N GLN A 133 -20.21 -5.04 10.82
CA GLN A 133 -19.90 -3.89 11.67
C GLN A 133 -19.83 -2.60 10.85
N LEU A 134 -19.78 -1.47 11.56
CA LEU A 134 -19.61 -0.16 10.95
C LEU A 134 -18.23 -0.07 10.31
N GLN A 135 -18.20 0.29 9.03
CA GLN A 135 -16.98 0.43 8.26
C GLN A 135 -16.86 1.84 7.72
N TYR A 136 -15.64 2.36 7.68
CA TYR A 136 -15.36 3.71 7.23
C TYR A 136 -14.58 3.69 5.92
N ILE A 137 -14.93 4.62 5.05
CA ILE A 137 -14.22 4.92 3.81
C ILE A 137 -13.74 6.37 3.88
N SER A 138 -12.44 6.60 3.67
CA SER A 138 -11.87 7.94 3.61
C SER A 138 -11.15 8.14 2.29
N LEU A 139 -11.25 9.32 1.70
CA LEU A 139 -10.49 9.71 0.51
C LEU A 139 -9.50 10.81 0.89
N ILE A 140 -8.24 10.65 0.49
CA ILE A 140 -7.16 11.62 0.74
C ILE A 140 -6.42 11.88 -0.57
N ALA A 141 -6.42 13.13 -1.01
CA ALA A 141 -5.67 13.58 -2.17
C ALA A 141 -4.26 14.05 -1.78
N GLU A 142 -3.27 13.77 -2.62
CA GLU A 142 -1.92 14.35 -2.51
C GLU A 142 -1.74 15.54 -3.47
N HIS A 143 -2.61 15.63 -4.49
CA HIS A 143 -2.51 16.60 -5.57
C HIS A 143 -3.84 17.30 -5.82
N GLY A 144 -3.79 18.45 -6.48
CA GLY A 144 -4.95 19.33 -6.65
C GLY A 144 -5.98 18.83 -7.67
N ASN A 145 -5.64 17.89 -8.56
CA ASN A 145 -6.55 17.45 -9.62
C ASN A 145 -7.18 16.09 -9.32
N VAL A 146 -7.84 15.93 -8.16
CA VAL A 146 -8.56 14.69 -7.80
C VAL A 146 -10.07 14.91 -7.89
N ASN A 147 -10.69 14.42 -8.97
CA ASN A 147 -12.12 14.57 -9.21
C ASN A 147 -12.82 13.22 -9.25
N VAL A 148 -13.81 13.02 -8.38
CA VAL A 148 -14.62 11.80 -8.35
C VAL A 148 -15.73 11.92 -9.38
N LYS A 149 -15.81 10.97 -10.31
CA LYS A 149 -16.88 10.88 -11.31
C LYS A 149 -18.17 10.34 -10.71
N SER A 150 -18.06 9.24 -9.95
CA SER A 150 -19.21 8.60 -9.32
C SER A 150 -18.82 7.79 -8.09
N SER A 151 -19.75 7.68 -7.14
CA SER A 151 -19.61 6.83 -5.96
C SER A 151 -20.87 6.01 -5.69
N THR A 152 -20.73 4.85 -5.05
CA THR A 152 -21.85 3.97 -4.68
C THR A 152 -21.52 3.24 -3.39
N GLY A 153 -22.53 2.97 -2.55
CA GLY A 153 -22.36 2.25 -1.27
C GLY A 153 -21.81 3.11 -0.14
N LEU A 154 -21.77 4.43 -0.32
CA LEU A 154 -21.36 5.41 0.70
C LEU A 154 -22.57 6.14 1.27
N ARG A 155 -22.51 6.50 2.57
CA ARG A 155 -23.56 7.29 3.24
C ARG A 155 -23.65 8.70 2.69
N TRP A 156 -22.49 9.34 2.48
CA TRP A 156 -22.40 10.63 1.81
C TRP A 156 -21.90 10.38 0.40
N ASP A 157 -22.75 10.62 -0.60
CA ASP A 157 -22.34 10.51 -2.01
C ASP A 157 -21.28 11.56 -2.33
N VAL A 158 -20.15 11.09 -2.84
CA VAL A 158 -19.02 11.94 -3.27
C VAL A 158 -18.94 12.04 -4.80
N SER A 159 -20.00 11.66 -5.54
CA SER A 159 -20.08 11.84 -6.99
C SER A 159 -19.95 13.31 -7.38
N ASN A 160 -19.12 13.60 -8.39
CA ASN A 160 -18.77 14.96 -8.84
C ASN A 160 -18.07 15.82 -7.77
N MET A 161 -17.54 15.21 -6.71
CA MET A 161 -16.78 15.92 -5.68
C MET A 161 -15.31 16.07 -6.11
N TRP A 162 -14.78 17.27 -5.91
CA TRP A 162 -13.34 17.52 -5.90
C TRP A 162 -12.78 17.19 -4.52
N ILE A 163 -11.76 16.33 -4.46
CA ILE A 163 -11.06 15.98 -3.22
C ILE A 163 -9.88 16.93 -3.08
N ASP A 164 -10.08 17.97 -2.28
CA ASP A 164 -9.09 19.01 -2.03
C ASP A 164 -7.97 18.46 -1.12
N PRO A 165 -6.69 18.48 -1.53
CA PRO A 165 -5.58 18.01 -0.70
C PRO A 165 -5.40 18.80 0.60
N ASP A 166 -5.95 20.01 0.68
CA ASP A 166 -5.85 20.90 1.85
C ASP A 166 -7.07 20.80 2.78
N GLN A 167 -8.08 19.97 2.45
CA GLN A 167 -9.31 19.84 3.24
C GLN A 167 -9.60 18.38 3.66
N PRO A 168 -9.93 18.13 4.94
CA PRO A 168 -10.20 16.77 5.44
C PRO A 168 -11.68 16.36 5.31
N ASN A 169 -12.44 16.98 4.40
CA ASN A 169 -13.90 16.83 4.31
C ASN A 169 -14.38 15.47 3.76
N ALA A 170 -13.49 14.69 3.14
CA ALA A 170 -13.78 13.36 2.60
C ALA A 170 -13.34 12.20 3.53
N LEU A 171 -13.03 12.49 4.80
CA LEU A 171 -12.66 11.50 5.80
C LEU A 171 -13.90 10.87 6.47
N ARG A 172 -13.76 9.61 6.90
CA ARG A 172 -14.73 8.90 7.75
C ARG A 172 -16.15 8.85 7.18
N ASN A 173 -16.28 8.68 5.87
CA ASN A 173 -17.54 8.29 5.23
C ASN A 173 -17.93 6.87 5.68
N GLU A 174 -19.21 6.50 5.60
CA GLU A 174 -19.69 5.20 6.08
C GLU A 174 -20.04 4.29 4.91
N PHE A 175 -19.60 3.03 4.96
CA PHE A 175 -20.08 1.98 4.08
C PHE A 175 -21.48 1.57 4.54
N ILE A 176 -22.51 1.92 3.78
CA ILE A 176 -23.92 1.64 4.13
C ILE A 176 -24.27 0.14 4.00
N SER A 177 -25.06 -0.37 4.94
CA SER A 177 -25.29 -1.81 5.14
C SER A 177 -26.11 -2.47 4.04
N GLU A 178 -26.87 -1.71 3.26
CA GLU A 178 -27.67 -2.20 2.13
C GLU A 178 -26.80 -2.62 0.95
N PHE A 179 -25.53 -2.24 0.94
CA PHE A 179 -24.58 -2.54 -0.12
C PHE A 179 -23.54 -3.57 0.36
N ASN A 180 -23.23 -4.51 -0.53
CA ASN A 180 -22.11 -5.45 -0.37
C ASN A 180 -20.80 -4.90 -0.94
N LYS A 181 -20.86 -3.80 -1.70
CA LYS A 181 -19.70 -3.14 -2.32
C LYS A 181 -19.78 -1.62 -2.23
N VAL A 182 -18.63 -1.00 -2.00
CA VAL A 182 -18.39 0.41 -2.32
C VAL A 182 -17.69 0.48 -3.68
N ILE A 183 -18.15 1.40 -4.54
CA ILE A 183 -17.52 1.67 -5.83
C ILE A 183 -17.18 3.15 -5.90
N ILE A 184 -15.94 3.47 -6.26
CA ILE A 184 -15.47 4.84 -6.49
C ILE A 184 -14.81 4.88 -7.87
N GLU A 185 -15.23 5.81 -8.71
CA GLU A 185 -14.66 6.05 -10.04
C GLU A 185 -14.21 7.50 -10.15
N LEU A 186 -12.99 7.73 -10.63
CA LEU A 186 -12.41 9.05 -10.89
C LEU A 186 -12.75 9.52 -12.30
N VAL A 187 -12.74 10.84 -12.49
CA VAL A 187 -12.83 11.43 -13.84
C VAL A 187 -11.55 11.11 -14.61
N GLU A 188 -11.66 10.84 -15.91
CA GLU A 188 -10.50 10.63 -16.79
C GLU A 188 -9.52 11.80 -16.68
N GLY A 189 -8.23 11.49 -16.47
CA GLY A 189 -7.18 12.50 -16.28
C GLY A 189 -7.09 13.07 -14.86
N SER A 190 -7.86 12.55 -13.89
CA SER A 190 -7.63 12.87 -12.47
C SER A 190 -6.31 12.29 -11.97
N ASP A 191 -5.68 13.00 -11.04
CA ASP A 191 -4.57 12.50 -10.25
C ASP A 191 -5.04 11.34 -9.35
N PRO A 192 -4.12 10.44 -8.95
CA PRO A 192 -4.45 9.37 -8.03
C PRO A 192 -4.90 9.86 -6.65
N VAL A 193 -5.73 9.06 -5.99
CA VAL A 193 -6.23 9.31 -4.64
C VAL A 193 -5.97 8.11 -3.73
N TYR A 194 -5.67 8.35 -2.46
CA TYR A 194 -5.66 7.29 -1.45
C TYR A 194 -7.08 7.06 -0.96
N VAL A 195 -7.56 5.82 -1.03
CA VAL A 195 -8.82 5.41 -0.41
C VAL A 195 -8.50 4.50 0.76
N ILE A 196 -8.98 4.83 1.96
CA ILE A 196 -8.75 4.05 3.17
C ILE A 196 -10.06 3.39 3.59
N HIS A 197 -10.04 2.08 3.78
CA HIS A 197 -11.14 1.29 4.31
C HIS A 197 -10.78 0.77 5.69
N ASN A 198 -11.58 1.09 6.71
CA ASN A 198 -11.47 0.56 8.07
C ASN A 198 -12.70 -0.28 8.39
N TRP A 199 -12.53 -1.45 9.01
CA TRP A 199 -13.63 -2.38 9.34
C TRP A 199 -13.43 -3.12 10.66
#